data_AF-A0A329X754-F1
#
_entry.id   AF-A0A329X754-F1
#
_cell.length_a   1.000
_cell.length_b   1.000
_cell.length_c   1.000
_cell.angle_alpha   90.00
_cell.angle_beta   90.00
_cell.angle_gamma   90.00
#
_symmetry.space_group_name_H-M   'P 1'
#
loop_
_entity.id
_entity.type
_entity.pdbx_description
1 polymer ?
#
loop_
_entity_poly.entity_id
_entity_poly.type
_entity_poly.pdbx_seq_one_letter_code
_entity_poly.pdbx_strand_id
1 'polypeptide(L)'
;MKIQQVPVIEYKDISTGHFEVSQFIRILKKFGHIHITNITDPAFVIGSVHLKRVAQQLFDLPDEIKMQFYIGNSDGHRGYVPVTEKGQYADEKDRVYEAFDIGPQVVRLNGF
;
A
#
# COMPACT_ATOMS: atom_id res chain seq x y z
N MET A 1 -1.05 -24.34 19.32
CA MET A 1 -1.04 -23.24 18.32
C MET A 1 -1.68 -23.76 17.05
N LYS A 2 -2.82 -23.21 16.61
CA LYS A 2 -3.39 -23.55 15.29
C LYS A 2 -2.68 -22.65 14.27
N ILE A 3 -1.85 -23.24 13.41
CA ILE A 3 -1.29 -22.52 12.27
C ILE A 3 -2.47 -22.25 11.33
N GLN A 4 -2.86 -20.99 11.21
CA GLN A 4 -3.94 -20.60 10.32
C GLN A 4 -3.42 -20.70 8.89
N GLN A 5 -4.04 -21.55 8.09
CA GLN A 5 -3.67 -21.72 6.70
C GLN A 5 -4.03 -20.43 5.95
N VAL A 6 -3.01 -19.74 5.42
CA VAL A 6 -3.20 -18.56 4.58
C VAL A 6 -3.55 -19.03 3.17
N PRO A 7 -4.63 -18.54 2.56
CA PRO A 7 -4.94 -18.90 1.19
C PRO A 7 -3.94 -18.24 0.23
N VAL A 8 -3.23 -19.07 -0.53
CA VAL A 8 -2.23 -18.65 -1.50
C VAL A 8 -2.72 -18.93 -2.91
N ILE A 9 -2.48 -17.98 -3.82
CA ILE A 9 -2.67 -18.11 -5.26
C ILE A 9 -1.33 -17.81 -5.94
N GLU A 10 -0.95 -18.61 -6.93
CA GLU A 10 0.19 -18.33 -7.78
C GLU A 10 -0.18 -17.25 -8.80
N TYR A 11 0.67 -16.24 -8.98
CA TYR A 11 0.41 -15.19 -9.98
C TYR A 11 0.17 -15.78 -11.39
N LYS A 12 0.84 -16.88 -11.71
CA LYS A 12 0.68 -17.59 -12.97
C LYS A 12 -0.76 -18.05 -13.21
N ASP A 13 -1.47 -18.50 -12.17
CA ASP A 13 -2.86 -18.97 -12.29
C ASP A 13 -3.77 -17.83 -12.75
N ILE A 14 -3.49 -16.61 -12.28
CA ILE A 14 -4.20 -15.38 -12.70
C ILE A 14 -3.77 -14.96 -14.10
N SER A 15 -2.45 -14.88 -14.36
CA SER A 15 -1.91 -14.35 -15.61
C SER A 15 -2.18 -15.23 -16.83
N THR A 16 -2.45 -16.53 -16.61
CA THR A 16 -2.74 -17.49 -17.67
C THR A 16 -4.24 -17.81 -17.80
N GLY A 17 -5.10 -17.16 -17.01
CA GLY A 17 -6.54 -17.38 -17.03
C GLY A 17 -6.98 -18.73 -16.45
N HIS A 18 -6.08 -19.46 -15.78
CA HIS A 18 -6.36 -20.72 -15.09
C HIS A 18 -6.90 -20.46 -13.67
N PHE A 19 -7.75 -19.44 -13.51
CA PHE A 19 -8.29 -19.05 -12.23
C PHE A 19 -9.78 -18.78 -12.30
N GLU A 20 -10.54 -19.60 -11.57
CA GLU A 20 -11.98 -19.47 -11.46
C GLU A 20 -12.37 -18.34 -10.49
N VAL A 21 -13.11 -17.34 -10.95
CA VAL A 21 -13.62 -16.24 -10.09
C VAL A 21 -14.41 -16.78 -8.89
N SER A 22 -15.10 -17.90 -9.06
CA SER A 22 -15.84 -18.56 -7.99
C SER A 22 -14.93 -19.04 -6.83
N GLN A 23 -13.71 -19.46 -7.15
CA GLN A 23 -12.69 -19.83 -6.16
C GLN A 23 -12.22 -18.59 -5.39
N PHE A 24 -11.99 -17.46 -6.05
CA PHE A 24 -11.64 -16.19 -5.41
C PHE A 24 -12.68 -15.77 -4.35
N ILE A 25 -13.95 -15.75 -4.77
CA ILE A 25 -15.07 -15.32 -3.91
C ILE A 25 -15.19 -16.26 -2.70
N ARG A 26 -15.07 -17.57 -2.91
CA ARG A 26 -15.14 -18.57 -1.83
C ARG A 26 -14.02 -18.37 -0.81
N ILE A 27 -12.80 -18.10 -1.27
CA ILE A 27 -11.65 -17.86 -0.41
C ILE A 27 -11.84 -16.55 0.37
N LEU A 28 -12.18 -15.44 -0.29
CA LEU A 28 -12.43 -14.17 0.40
C LEU A 28 -13.55 -14.26 1.43
N LYS A 29 -14.66 -14.95 1.13
CA LYS A 29 -15.73 -15.17 2.11
C LYS A 29 -15.27 -15.95 3.35
N LYS A 30 -14.33 -16.89 3.18
CA LYS A 30 -13.85 -17.74 4.27
C LYS A 30 -12.73 -17.10 5.08
N PHE A 31 -11.81 -16.37 4.43
CA PHE A 31 -10.58 -15.88 5.04
C PHE A 31 -10.50 -14.36 5.15
N GLY A 32 -11.30 -13.61 4.39
CA GLY A 32 -11.25 -12.15 4.32
C GLY A 32 -10.07 -11.57 3.53
N HIS A 33 -9.08 -12.38 3.20
CA HIS A 33 -7.86 -11.98 2.49
C HIS A 33 -7.33 -13.13 1.62
N ILE A 34 -6.41 -12.81 0.70
CA ILE A 34 -5.70 -13.74 -0.18
C ILE A 34 -4.25 -13.28 -0.34
N HIS A 35 -3.30 -14.22 -0.36
CA HIS A 35 -1.92 -13.95 -0.72
C HIS A 35 -1.69 -14.36 -2.17
N ILE A 36 -1.21 -13.43 -2.99
CA ILE A 36 -0.73 -13.73 -4.34
C ILE A 36 0.79 -13.83 -4.27
N THR A 37 1.34 -14.92 -4.78
CA THR A 37 2.78 -15.23 -4.70
C THR A 37 3.40 -15.37 -6.09
N ASN A 38 4.73 -15.35 -6.14
CA ASN A 38 5.52 -15.50 -7.36
C ASN A 38 5.09 -14.54 -8.48
N ILE A 39 4.85 -13.26 -8.13
CA ILE A 39 4.62 -12.21 -9.11
C ILE A 39 5.93 -11.98 -9.87
N THR A 40 5.93 -12.31 -11.16
CA THR A 40 7.13 -12.22 -12.02
C THR A 40 7.07 -11.06 -13.01
N ASP A 41 6.00 -10.25 -13.00
CA ASP A 41 5.90 -9.07 -13.86
C ASP A 41 7.11 -8.13 -13.61
N PRO A 42 7.95 -7.86 -14.63
CA PRO A 42 9.18 -7.09 -14.43
C PRO A 42 8.92 -5.67 -13.92
N ALA A 43 7.84 -5.02 -14.36
CA ALA A 43 7.50 -3.67 -13.92
C ALA A 43 7.12 -3.65 -12.43
N PHE A 44 6.35 -4.63 -11.98
CA PHE A 44 6.02 -4.81 -10.57
C PHE A 44 7.26 -5.11 -9.72
N VAL A 45 8.11 -6.04 -10.15
CA VAL A 45 9.31 -6.43 -9.39
C VAL A 45 10.28 -5.25 -9.26
N ILE A 46 10.62 -4.59 -10.36
CA ILE A 46 11.52 -3.42 -10.34
C ILE A 46 10.87 -2.28 -9.54
N GLY A 47 9.58 -2.03 -9.77
CA GLY A 47 8.82 -0.99 -9.08
C GLY A 47 8.79 -1.19 -7.56
N SER A 48 8.55 -2.42 -7.09
CA SER A 48 8.51 -2.73 -5.65
C SER A 48 9.86 -2.57 -4.96
N VAL A 49 10.95 -3.02 -5.60
CA VAL A 49 12.32 -2.83 -5.09
C VAL A 49 12.66 -1.34 -5.03
N HIS A 50 12.34 -0.60 -6.09
CA HIS A 50 12.58 0.83 -6.14
C HIS A 50 11.76 1.57 -5.08
N LEU A 51 10.47 1.28 -4.96
CA LEU A 51 9.56 1.86 -3.97
C LEU A 51 10.06 1.65 -2.55
N LYS A 52 10.45 0.41 -2.20
CA LYS A 52 11.02 0.11 -0.88
C LYS A 52 12.27 0.94 -0.61
N ARG A 53 13.17 1.04 -1.58
CA ARG A 53 14.42 1.81 -1.44
C ARG A 53 14.16 3.29 -1.23
N VAL A 54 13.28 3.91 -2.03
CA VAL A 54 12.99 5.35 -1.89
C VAL A 54 12.17 5.66 -0.64
N ALA A 55 11.28 4.75 -0.21
CA ALA A 55 10.56 4.88 1.04
C ALA A 55 11.52 4.88 2.24
N GLN A 56 12.49 3.95 2.27
CA GLN A 56 13.51 3.93 3.32
C GLN A 56 14.32 5.24 3.35
N GLN A 57 14.78 5.69 2.18
CA GLN A 57 15.51 6.95 2.06
C GLN A 57 14.71 8.15 2.54
N LEU A 58 13.40 8.19 2.30
CA LEU A 58 12.52 9.25 2.77
C LEU A 58 12.37 9.20 4.30
N PHE A 59 12.09 8.03 4.88
CA PHE A 59 11.84 7.91 6.32
C PHE A 59 13.10 8.04 7.18
N ASP A 60 14.28 7.81 6.59
CA ASP A 60 15.59 8.09 7.22
C ASP A 60 15.92 9.60 7.29
N LEU A 61 15.14 10.48 6.65
CA LEU A 61 15.35 11.93 6.72
C LEU A 61 14.95 12.49 8.10
N PRO A 62 15.57 13.59 8.55
CA PRO A 62 15.13 14.34 9.72
C PRO A 62 13.65 14.74 9.61
N ASP A 63 12.96 14.78 10.75
CA ASP A 63 11.53 15.11 10.81
C ASP A 63 11.24 16.49 10.20
N GLU A 64 12.13 17.47 10.36
CA GLU A 64 11.97 18.80 9.78
C GLU A 64 11.92 18.78 8.25
N ILE A 65 12.61 17.81 7.63
CA ILE A 65 12.60 17.63 6.17
C ILE A 65 11.33 16.89 5.76
N LYS A 66 10.98 15.80 6.46
CA LYS A 66 9.74 15.03 6.16
C LYS A 66 8.49 15.89 6.29
N MET A 67 8.46 16.79 7.27
CA MET A 67 7.35 17.74 7.50
C MET A 67 7.15 18.76 6.38
N GLN A 68 8.12 18.95 5.47
CA GLN A 68 7.90 19.76 4.27
C GLN A 68 6.85 19.13 3.33
N PHE A 69 6.66 17.81 3.43
CA PHE A 69 5.65 17.07 2.67
C PHE A 69 4.38 16.81 3.48
N TYR A 70 4.16 17.52 4.59
CA TYR A 70 3.07 17.22 5.52
C TYR A 70 1.69 17.14 4.85
N ILE A 71 0.99 16.02 5.10
CA ILE A 71 -0.28 15.67 4.46
C ILE A 71 -1.37 16.72 4.70
N GLY A 72 -1.40 17.37 5.86
CA GLY A 72 -2.40 18.38 6.21
C GLY A 72 -2.32 19.66 5.36
N ASN A 73 -1.19 19.90 4.69
CA ASN A 73 -0.99 21.03 3.78
C ASN A 73 -1.31 20.69 2.32
N SER A 74 -1.72 19.45 2.03
CA SER A 74 -1.89 18.96 0.66
C SER A 74 -3.33 19.02 0.16
N ASP A 75 -3.49 19.41 -1.11
CA ASP A 75 -4.75 19.22 -1.83
C ASP A 75 -4.92 17.73 -2.15
N GLY A 76 -5.82 17.08 -1.41
CA GLY A 76 -6.24 15.70 -1.67
C GLY A 76 -5.51 14.62 -0.88
N HIS A 77 -5.13 14.91 0.38
CA HIS A 77 -4.60 13.92 1.34
C HIS A 77 -3.41 13.12 0.79
N ARG A 78 -2.37 13.83 0.36
CA ARG A 78 -1.13 13.26 -0.16
C ARG A 78 0.08 13.80 0.58
N GLY A 79 1.04 12.94 0.87
CA GLY A 79 2.29 13.33 1.52
C GLY A 79 2.50 12.66 2.86
N TYR A 80 3.41 13.22 3.63
CA TYR A 80 3.93 12.67 4.87
C TYR A 80 2.94 12.79 6.03
N VAL A 81 2.72 11.67 6.72
CA VAL A 81 1.87 11.55 7.91
C VAL A 81 2.77 11.27 9.12
N PRO A 82 3.04 12.27 9.99
CA PRO A 82 3.87 12.06 11.17
C PRO A 82 3.15 11.16 12.20
N VAL A 83 3.93 10.63 13.14
CA VAL A 83 3.41 9.83 14.27
C VAL A 83 2.45 10.62 15.18
N THR A 84 2.49 11.95 15.13
CA THR A 84 1.61 12.83 15.91
C THR A 84 0.22 13.01 15.30
N GLU A 85 0.00 12.56 14.06
CA GLU A 85 -1.32 12.63 13.44
C GLU A 85 -2.32 11.70 14.11
N LYS A 86 -3.59 12.12 14.08
CA LYS A 86 -4.66 11.25 14.56
C LYS A 86 -4.75 10.04 13.64
N GLY A 87 -4.74 8.86 14.26
CA GLY A 87 -4.98 7.59 13.60
C GLY A 87 -6.25 7.57 12.74
N GLN A 88 -6.22 6.80 11.66
CA GLN A 88 -7.37 6.66 10.76
C GLN A 88 -8.48 5.80 11.39
N TYR A 89 -8.14 4.97 12.38
CA TYR A 89 -9.09 4.09 13.06
C TYR A 89 -9.58 4.70 14.36
N ALA A 90 -10.88 4.57 14.63
CA ALA A 90 -11.52 5.15 15.82
C ALA A 90 -11.00 4.55 17.14
N ASP A 91 -10.40 3.36 17.08
CA ASP A 91 -9.79 2.64 18.19
C ASP A 91 -8.26 2.76 18.24
N GLU A 92 -7.65 3.50 17.31
CA GLU A 92 -6.21 3.80 17.34
C GLU A 92 -5.93 4.80 18.46
N LYS A 93 -5.40 4.30 19.59
CA LYS A 93 -5.05 5.11 20.75
C LYS A 93 -3.74 5.85 20.59
N ASP A 94 -2.74 5.15 20.07
CA ASP A 94 -1.39 5.66 19.85
C ASP A 94 -0.95 5.28 18.43
N ARG A 95 -0.53 6.29 17.66
CA ARG A 95 0.06 6.08 16.34
C ARG A 95 1.56 5.84 16.50
N VAL A 96 1.99 4.60 16.29
CA VAL A 96 3.40 4.18 16.42
C VAL A 96 4.10 4.02 15.06
N TYR A 97 3.57 4.67 14.03
CA TYR A 97 4.10 4.60 12.68
C TYR A 97 3.94 5.93 11.95
N GLU A 98 4.91 6.22 11.09
CA GLU A 98 4.81 7.27 10.08
C GLU A 98 4.35 6.67 8.74
N ALA A 99 3.79 7.50 7.86
CA ALA A 99 3.35 7.07 6.54
C ALA A 99 3.61 8.13 5.47
N PHE A 100 3.49 7.74 4.21
CA PHE A 100 3.47 8.67 3.08
C PHE A 100 2.34 8.26 2.12
N ASP A 101 1.33 9.11 2.02
CA ASP A 101 0.13 8.81 1.25
C ASP A 101 0.29 9.27 -0.20
N ILE A 102 0.09 8.34 -1.13
CA ILE A 102 0.14 8.60 -2.56
C ILE A 102 -1.27 8.44 -3.11
N GLY A 103 -1.72 9.45 -3.86
CA GLY A 103 -3.02 9.45 -4.54
C GLY A 103 -2.86 9.72 -6.04
N PRO A 104 -3.92 9.50 -6.83
CA PRO A 104 -3.88 9.71 -8.27
C PRO A 104 -3.43 11.13 -8.60
N GLN A 105 -2.56 11.27 -9.60
CA GLN A 105 -2.15 12.58 -10.09
C GLN A 105 -3.33 13.22 -10.81
N VAL A 106 -4.00 14.16 -10.15
CA VAL A 106 -4.94 15.08 -10.82
C VAL A 106 -4.10 16.03 -11.66
N VAL A 107 -3.94 15.71 -12.95
CA VAL A 107 -3.46 16.70 -13.92
C VAL A 107 -4.56 17.76 -13.98
N ARG A 108 -4.36 18.90 -13.31
CA ARG A 108 -5.15 20.08 -13.63
C ARG A 108 -4.73 20.47 -15.05
N LEU A 109 -5.56 20.14 -16.02
CA LEU A 109 -5.54 20.79 -17.31
C LEU A 109 -5.89 22.25 -17.01
N ASN A 110 -4.87 23.07 -16.76
CA ASN A 110 -5.04 24.52 -16.78
C ASN A 110 -5.41 24.85 -18.22
N GLY A 111 -6.71 24.99 -18.47
CA GLY A 111 -7.23 25.51 -19.72
C GLY A 111 -6.93 27.01 -19.79
N PHE A 112 -6.35 27.41 -20.92
CA PHE A 112 -6.20 28.77 -21.45
C PHE A 112 -5.47 29.81 -20.60
#